data_AF-A0A7X8B489-F1
#
_entry.id   AF-A0A7X8B489-F1
#
_cell.length_a   1.000
_cell.length_b   1.000
_cell.length_c   1.000
_cell.angle_alpha   90.00
_cell.angle_beta   90.00
_cell.angle_gamma   90.00
#
_symmetry.space_group_name_H-M   'P 1'
#
loop_
_entity.id
_entity.type
_entity.pdbx_description
1 polymer ?
#
loop_
_entity_poly.entity_id
_entity_poly.type
_entity_poly.pdbx_seq_one_letter_code
_entity_poly.pdbx_strand_id
1 'polypeptide(L)'
;MGEVVVSATRTEARVFNVPQDVTVLSSEAIMASPFEGVEDIVRSVVGIDNFRHYGLQTNGIVSPVIMRGVGSNRVLLLVDGVPQNDNFNNAIAWVGWGYIPKETIERIEIVRGPTSTLYGSEGLGG
;
A
#
# COMPACT_ATOMS: atom_id res chain seq x y z
N MET A 1 -19.29 12.41 8.94
CA MET A 1 -18.42 11.74 9.92
C MET A 1 -16.98 11.91 9.45
N GLY A 2 -16.03 12.13 10.36
CA GLY A 2 -14.62 12.31 9.98
C GLY A 2 -13.97 10.97 9.65
N GLU A 3 -13.19 10.94 8.58
CA GLU A 3 -12.44 9.76 8.14
C GLU A 3 -11.35 9.41 9.17
N VAL A 4 -11.21 8.12 9.47
CA VAL A 4 -10.27 7.58 10.46
C VAL A 4 -9.21 6.75 9.74
N VAL A 5 -7.97 6.83 10.22
CA VAL A 5 -6.80 6.09 9.74
C VAL A 5 -6.11 5.43 10.93
N VAL A 6 -5.61 4.21 10.75
CA VAL A 6 -4.84 3.49 11.77
C VAL A 6 -3.34 3.46 11.40
N SER A 7 -3.04 3.38 10.11
CA SER A 7 -1.70 3.13 9.59
C SER A 7 -0.73 4.30 9.81
N ALA A 8 -1.23 5.51 10.03
CA ALA A 8 -0.40 6.68 10.29
C ALA A 8 0.20 6.68 11.71
N THR A 9 -0.47 6.10 12.70
CA THR A 9 -0.08 6.19 14.12
C THR A 9 -0.07 4.86 14.87
N ARG A 10 -0.42 3.74 14.22
CA ARG A 10 -0.74 2.43 14.85
C ARG A 10 -1.91 2.47 15.85
N THR A 11 -2.67 3.55 15.84
CA THR A 11 -3.85 3.78 16.67
C THR A 11 -4.90 4.48 15.83
N GLU A 12 -6.17 4.37 16.20
CA GLU A 12 -7.22 5.10 15.49
C GLU A 12 -7.02 6.61 15.66
N ALA A 13 -6.81 7.31 14.54
CA ALA A 13 -6.69 8.75 14.49
C ALA A 13 -7.56 9.30 13.37
N ARG A 14 -8.15 10.49 13.56
CA ARG A 14 -8.80 11.18 12.44
C ARG A 14 -7.76 11.58 11.41
N VAL A 15 -8.08 11.47 10.13
CA VAL A 15 -7.20 11.89 9.03
C VAL A 15 -6.76 13.36 9.19
N PHE A 16 -7.65 14.23 9.68
CA PHE A 16 -7.32 15.65 9.95
C PHE A 16 -6.26 15.85 11.05
N ASN A 17 -6.10 14.88 11.96
CA ASN A 17 -5.23 15.00 13.12
C ASN A 17 -3.84 14.37 12.89
N VAL A 18 -3.62 13.70 11.76
CA VAL A 18 -2.32 13.10 11.47
C VAL A 18 -1.44 14.07 10.69
N PRO A 19 -0.14 14.18 11.01
CA PRO A 19 0.78 15.12 10.35
C PRO A 19 1.24 14.64 8.97
N GLN A 20 0.93 13.40 8.60
CA GLN A 20 1.28 12.81 7.32
C GLN A 20 0.20 13.04 6.28
N ASP A 21 0.62 13.02 5.02
CA ASP A 21 -0.29 13.07 3.89
C ASP A 21 -0.92 11.69 3.67
N VAL A 22 -2.20 11.56 3.98
CA VAL A 22 -2.94 10.29 3.98
C VAL A 22 -4.07 10.35 2.96
N THR A 23 -4.19 9.30 2.16
CA THR A 23 -5.40 8.98 1.40
C THR A 23 -6.05 7.76 1.99
N VAL A 24 -7.35 7.84 2.26
CA VAL A 24 -8.16 6.68 2.60
C VAL A 24 -9.13 6.44 1.45
N LEU A 25 -9.20 5.19 1.01
CA LEU A 25 -10.23 4.74 0.07
C LEU A 25 -11.22 3.91 0.87
N SER A 26 -12.47 4.40 0.94
CA SER A 26 -13.55 3.68 1.60
C SER A 26 -14.02 2.50 0.75
N SER A 27 -14.74 1.55 1.37
CA SER A 27 -15.33 0.42 0.66
C SER A 27 -16.23 0.88 -0.52
N GLU A 28 -16.99 1.97 -0.35
CA GLU A 28 -17.82 2.52 -1.42
C GLU A 28 -17.00 3.04 -2.60
N ALA A 29 -15.89 3.74 -2.33
CA ALA A 29 -14.98 4.22 -3.37
C ALA A 29 -14.28 3.06 -4.09
N ILE A 30 -13.89 2.02 -3.34
CA ILE A 30 -13.29 0.78 -3.85
C ILE A 30 -14.29 0.04 -4.75
N MET A 31 -15.54 -0.11 -4.33
CA MET A 31 -16.59 -0.79 -5.12
C MET A 31 -17.02 0.01 -6.34
N ALA A 32 -16.96 1.34 -6.29
CA ALA A 32 -17.21 2.21 -7.45
C ALA A 32 -16.06 2.21 -8.47
N SER A 33 -14.89 1.67 -8.11
CA SER A 33 -13.74 1.57 -8.99
C SER A 33 -14.01 0.60 -10.16
N PRO A 34 -13.55 0.93 -11.39
CA PRO A 34 -13.66 0.03 -12.54
C PRO A 34 -12.67 -1.15 -12.49
N PHE A 35 -11.77 -1.18 -11.51
CA PHE A 35 -10.77 -2.24 -11.34
C PHE A 35 -11.33 -3.38 -10.48
N GLU A 36 -10.77 -4.58 -10.63
CA GLU A 36 -11.20 -5.78 -9.89
C GLU A 36 -10.25 -6.14 -8.74
N GLY A 37 -8.98 -5.77 -8.84
CA GLY A 37 -7.95 -6.09 -7.85
C GLY A 37 -7.37 -4.86 -7.17
N VAL A 38 -6.92 -5.04 -5.92
CA VAL A 38 -6.30 -3.96 -5.10
C VAL A 38 -5.17 -3.24 -5.81
N GLU A 39 -4.36 -3.96 -6.60
CA GLU A 39 -3.18 -3.40 -7.24
C GLU A 39 -3.53 -2.29 -8.24
N ASP A 40 -4.52 -2.54 -9.10
CA ASP A 40 -4.95 -1.57 -10.09
C ASP A 40 -5.72 -0.40 -9.45
N ILE A 41 -6.43 -0.66 -8.33
CA ILE A 41 -7.06 0.37 -7.50
C ILE A 41 -6.01 1.31 -6.90
N VAL A 42 -5.00 0.76 -6.23
CA VAL A 42 -3.92 1.53 -5.59
C VAL A 42 -3.11 2.31 -6.62
N ARG A 43 -2.84 1.71 -7.78
CA ARG A 43 -2.13 2.36 -8.90
C ARG A 43 -2.87 3.57 -9.47
N SER A 44 -4.18 3.65 -9.30
CA SER A 44 -4.98 4.81 -9.74
C SER A 44 -4.81 6.04 -8.85
N VAL A 45 -4.22 5.88 -7.65
CA VAL A 45 -4.00 6.97 -6.70
C VAL A 45 -2.78 7.80 -7.13
N VAL A 46 -2.97 9.12 -7.15
CA VAL A 46 -1.92 10.07 -7.53
C VAL A 46 -0.68 9.93 -6.65
N GLY A 47 0.49 9.88 -7.29
CA GLY A 47 1.78 9.76 -6.61
C GLY A 47 2.18 8.32 -6.27
N ILE A 48 1.39 7.33 -6.71
CA ILE A 48 1.74 5.92 -6.73
C ILE A 48 2.09 5.51 -8.16
N ASP A 49 3.28 4.97 -8.32
CA ASP A 49 3.72 4.33 -9.55
C ASP A 49 3.90 2.83 -9.30
N ASN A 50 3.48 2.03 -10.27
CA ASN A 50 3.61 0.58 -10.21
C ASN A 50 3.91 0.03 -11.61
N PHE A 51 4.97 -0.77 -11.71
CA PHE A 51 5.43 -1.37 -12.96
C PHE A 51 5.50 -2.89 -12.82
N ARG A 52 4.43 -3.59 -13.21
CA ARG A 52 4.45 -5.05 -13.31
C ARG A 52 5.55 -5.50 -14.28
N HIS A 53 6.47 -6.32 -13.81
CA HIS A 53 7.51 -6.96 -14.62
C HIS A 53 7.57 -8.45 -14.31
N TYR A 54 7.78 -9.28 -15.34
CA TYR A 54 8.02 -10.70 -15.17
C TYR A 54 9.51 -10.96 -14.91
N GLY A 55 9.85 -11.35 -13.67
CA GLY A 55 11.23 -11.58 -13.24
C GLY A 55 11.52 -13.07 -13.09
N LEU A 56 12.52 -13.59 -13.83
CA LEU A 56 12.99 -14.96 -13.68
C LEU A 56 13.60 -15.24 -12.29
N GLN A 57 14.13 -14.21 -11.63
CA GLN A 57 14.74 -14.30 -10.29
C GLN A 57 13.73 -14.41 -9.16
N THR A 58 12.47 -14.05 -9.40
CA THR A 58 11.39 -14.03 -8.40
C THR A 58 10.34 -15.10 -8.64
N ASN A 59 10.63 -16.08 -9.51
CA ASN A 59 9.69 -17.15 -9.90
C ASN A 59 8.29 -16.64 -10.33
N GLY A 60 8.18 -15.43 -10.91
CA GLY A 60 6.86 -14.87 -11.22
C GLY A 60 6.84 -13.37 -11.54
N ILE A 61 5.68 -12.75 -11.29
CA ILE A 61 5.44 -11.32 -11.47
C ILE A 61 5.96 -10.57 -10.25
N VAL A 62 6.77 -9.53 -10.49
CA VAL A 62 7.16 -8.53 -9.49
C VAL A 62 6.37 -7.27 -9.77
N SER A 63 5.83 -6.68 -8.71
CA SER A 63 5.09 -5.44 -8.80
C SER A 63 5.59 -4.46 -7.74
N PRO A 64 6.71 -3.77 -8.02
CA PRO A 64 7.23 -2.77 -7.10
C PRO A 64 6.29 -1.58 -7.05
N VAL A 65 5.88 -1.20 -5.85
CA VAL A 65 5.20 0.07 -5.60
C VAL A 65 6.27 1.13 -5.38
N ILE A 66 6.12 2.25 -6.08
CA ILE A 66 6.94 3.45 -5.93
C ILE A 66 6.02 4.55 -5.45
N MET A 67 6.43 5.25 -4.39
CA MET A 67 5.71 6.36 -3.80
C MET A 67 6.68 7.54 -3.66
N ARG A 68 6.33 8.67 -4.27
CA ARG A 68 7.17 9.89 -4.29
C ARG A 68 8.63 9.63 -4.75
N GLY A 69 8.82 8.74 -5.72
CA GLY A 69 10.13 8.38 -6.27
C GLY A 69 10.95 7.40 -5.42
N VAL A 70 10.41 6.92 -4.29
CA VAL A 70 10.99 5.88 -3.44
C VAL A 70 10.24 4.58 -3.68
N GLY A 71 10.94 3.47 -3.97
CA GLY A 71 10.29 2.19 -4.28
C GLY A 71 11.06 0.97 -3.81
N SER A 72 10.79 -0.17 -4.45
CA SER A 72 11.30 -1.49 -4.06
C SER A 72 10.83 -1.87 -2.65
N ASN A 73 11.73 -2.29 -1.76
CA ASN A 73 11.40 -2.61 -0.38
C ASN A 73 11.18 -1.37 0.52
N ARG A 74 11.32 -0.16 -0.02
CA ARG A 74 11.24 1.09 0.74
C ARG A 74 9.84 1.69 0.80
N VAL A 75 8.85 0.94 0.34
CA VAL A 75 7.42 1.17 0.59
C VAL A 75 6.92 -0.04 1.36
N LEU A 76 6.29 0.21 2.50
CA LEU A 76 5.75 -0.86 3.34
C LEU A 76 4.34 -1.20 2.89
N LEU A 77 4.10 -2.47 2.61
CA LEU A 77 2.75 -2.97 2.37
C LEU A 77 2.29 -3.85 3.53
N LEU A 78 1.14 -3.49 4.12
CA LEU A 78 0.50 -4.25 5.18
C LEU A 78 -0.87 -4.74 4.72
N VAL A 79 -1.18 -6.01 4.99
CA VAL A 79 -2.54 -6.55 4.92
C VAL A 79 -2.94 -6.87 6.35
N ASP A 80 -3.94 -6.17 6.86
CA ASP A 80 -4.40 -6.29 8.27
C ASP A 80 -3.26 -6.17 9.30
N GLY A 81 -2.28 -5.30 9.02
CA GLY A 81 -1.10 -5.09 9.87
C GLY A 81 0.04 -6.12 9.68
N VAL A 82 -0.14 -7.12 8.81
CA VAL A 82 0.88 -8.13 8.49
C VAL A 82 1.67 -7.70 7.24
N PRO A 83 3.02 -7.59 7.33
CA PRO A 83 3.85 -7.15 6.22
C PRO A 83 3.87 -8.14 5.05
N GLN A 84 3.77 -7.60 3.84
CA GLN A 84 3.82 -8.34 2.57
C GLN A 84 5.16 -8.14 1.82
N ASN A 85 6.10 -7.41 2.41
CA ASN A 85 7.43 -7.20 1.86
C ASN A 85 8.24 -8.52 1.88
N ASP A 86 8.84 -8.88 0.75
CA ASP A 86 9.80 -9.97 0.63
C ASP A 86 11.22 -9.42 0.73
N ASN A 87 11.82 -9.62 1.91
CA ASN A 87 13.18 -9.16 2.20
C ASN A 87 14.26 -9.95 1.44
N PHE A 88 13.96 -11.15 0.95
CA PHE A 88 14.92 -11.94 0.17
C PHE A 88 15.11 -11.34 -1.23
N ASN A 89 13.99 -11.01 -1.88
CA ASN A 89 13.98 -10.42 -3.22
C ASN A 89 14.00 -8.88 -3.22
N ASN A 90 14.05 -8.26 -2.04
CA ASN A 90 14.04 -6.81 -1.85
C ASN A 90 12.87 -6.12 -2.58
N ALA A 91 11.69 -6.74 -2.51
CA ALA A 91 10.50 -6.36 -3.26
C ALA A 91 9.22 -6.57 -2.43
N ILE A 92 8.08 -6.12 -2.95
CA ILE A 92 6.78 -6.47 -2.37
C ILE A 92 6.32 -7.79 -3.00
N ALA A 93 5.96 -8.77 -2.17
CA ALA A 93 5.58 -10.10 -2.64
C ALA A 93 4.25 -10.05 -3.40
N TRP A 94 4.30 -10.05 -4.74
CA TRP A 94 3.09 -9.95 -5.57
C TRP A 94 2.05 -11.03 -5.27
N VAL A 95 2.48 -12.25 -4.93
CA VAL A 95 1.59 -13.38 -4.60
C VAL A 95 0.67 -13.06 -3.40
N GLY A 96 1.09 -12.19 -2.48
CA GLY A 96 0.31 -11.83 -1.30
C GLY A 96 -0.77 -10.77 -1.56
N TRP A 97 -0.50 -9.79 -2.44
CA TRP A 97 -1.39 -8.63 -2.61
C TRP A 97 -1.96 -8.45 -4.01
N GLY A 98 -1.28 -8.91 -5.07
CA GLY A 98 -1.68 -8.69 -6.46
C GLY A 98 -3.03 -9.30 -6.85
N TYR A 99 -3.57 -10.20 -6.03
CA TYR A 99 -4.82 -10.91 -6.28
C TYR A 99 -5.92 -10.62 -5.26
N ILE A 100 -5.76 -9.66 -4.35
CA ILE A 100 -6.82 -9.35 -3.38
C ILE A 100 -8.02 -8.76 -4.15
N PRO A 101 -9.17 -9.45 -4.18
CA PRO A 101 -10.34 -9.00 -4.92
C PRO A 101 -11.01 -7.85 -4.17
N LYS A 102 -11.49 -6.84 -4.89
CA LYS A 102 -12.05 -5.61 -4.29
C LYS A 102 -13.19 -5.86 -3.30
N GLU A 103 -13.97 -6.92 -3.52
CA GLU A 103 -15.12 -7.31 -2.68
C GLU A 103 -14.70 -7.70 -1.26
N THR A 104 -13.43 -8.02 -1.05
CA THR A 104 -12.88 -8.38 0.26
C THR A 104 -12.26 -7.21 1.01
N ILE A 105 -12.19 -6.03 0.37
CA ILE A 105 -11.46 -4.88 0.90
C ILE A 105 -12.44 -3.91 1.57
N GLU A 106 -12.32 -3.76 2.87
CA GLU A 106 -13.11 -2.77 3.62
C GLU A 106 -12.54 -1.35 3.46
N ARG A 107 -11.21 -1.21 3.48
CA ARG A 107 -10.53 0.07 3.36
C ARG A 107 -9.11 -0.09 2.83
N ILE A 108 -8.61 0.94 2.16
CA ILE A 108 -7.20 1.08 1.82
C ILE A 108 -6.70 2.39 2.41
N GLU A 109 -5.63 2.32 3.19
CA GLU A 109 -4.96 3.48 3.77
C GLU A 109 -3.59 3.65 3.11
N ILE A 110 -3.37 4.80 2.48
CA ILE A 110 -2.10 5.15 1.82
C ILE A 110 -1.50 6.31 2.60
N VAL A 111 -0.44 6.02 3.36
CA VAL A 111 0.30 7.00 4.16
C VAL A 111 1.58 7.35 3.39
N ARG A 112 1.75 8.63 3.03
CA ARG A 112 2.92 9.10 2.27
C ARG A 112 3.98 9.71 3.18
N GLY A 113 5.22 9.30 2.96
CA GLY A 113 6.39 9.76 3.70
C GLY A 113 6.80 8.82 4.84
N PRO A 114 7.88 9.14 5.57
CA PRO A 114 8.52 8.20 6.47
C PRO A 114 7.62 7.69 7.60
N THR A 115 7.40 6.39 7.65
CA THR A 115 6.71 5.63 8.71
C THR A 115 7.68 4.72 9.48
N SER A 116 8.98 4.81 9.19
CA SER A 116 9.99 3.88 9.72
C SER A 116 10.12 3.83 11.24
N THR A 117 9.76 4.91 11.95
CA THR A 117 9.73 4.92 13.42
C THR A 117 8.69 3.98 14.00
N LEU A 118 7.61 3.72 13.28
CA LEU A 118 6.52 2.85 13.70
C LEU A 118 6.65 1.43 13.13
N TYR A 119 7.15 1.29 11.89
CA TYR A 119 7.12 0.02 11.17
C TYR A 119 8.47 -0.51 10.68
N GLY A 120 9.57 0.21 10.89
CA GLY A 120 10.92 -0.24 10.52
C GLY A 120 11.42 0.27 9.16
N SER A 121 12.54 -0.29 8.68
CA SER A 121 13.31 0.22 7.53
C SER A 121 12.51 0.34 6.23
N GLU A 122 11.49 -0.48 6.05
CA GLU A 122 10.71 -0.57 4.82
C GLU A 122 9.75 0.62 4.63
N GLY A 123 9.43 1.36 5.70
CA GLY A 123 8.51 2.50 5.66
C GLY A 123 9.13 3.84 5.28
N LEU A 124 10.13 3.88 4.38
CA LEU A 124 10.82 5.13 4.06
C LEU A 124 9.99 6.04 3.13
N GLY A 125 9.38 5.45 2.10
CA GLY A 125 8.50 6.14 1.14
C GLY A 125 7.07 6.31 1.66
N GLY A 126 6.62 5.36 2.49
CA GLY A 126 5.27 5.23 3.04
C GLY A 126 5.11 3.88 3.70
#